data_AF-M4YQF2-F1
#
_entry.id   AF-M4YQF2-F1
#
_cell.length_a   1.000
_cell.length_b   1.000
_cell.length_c   1.000
_cell.angle_alpha   90.00
_cell.angle_beta   90.00
_cell.angle_gamma   90.00
#
_symmetry.space_group_name_H-M   'P 1'
#
loop_
_entity.id
_entity.type
_entity.pdbx_description
1 polymer ?
#
loop_
_entity_poly.entity_id
_entity_poly.type
_entity_poly.pdbx_seq_one_letter_code
_entity_poly.pdbx_strand_id
1 'polypeptide(L)'
;MKEDGALQKLRSNPRVIGAYVLDRRTRLKLMLGETGITASGGIAYENKGLDGVRNSDVVFCVFSKGVIYQPTEFTLAMADSEGIVYGHDVPKMMPRESIRDNGVWITDDFIVYPDILPKEQPKFVLYPHFFDVIGPAEGIKTAAAFNPAMTTDVMLKVHFGIEGKNISSTIITADYL
;
A
#
# COMPACT_ATOMS: atom_id res chain seq x y z
N MET A 1 11.45 -18.30 -14.35
CA MET A 1 11.74 -19.36 -13.37
C MET A 1 11.58 -18.90 -11.92
N LYS A 2 12.25 -17.84 -11.41
CA LYS A 2 12.01 -17.36 -10.02
C LYS A 2 10.67 -16.62 -9.85
N GLU A 3 10.29 -15.76 -10.81
CA GLU A 3 9.03 -15.00 -10.81
C GLU A 3 7.77 -15.89 -10.87
N ASP A 4 7.88 -17.05 -11.51
CA ASP A 4 6.74 -17.92 -11.81
C ASP A 4 6.11 -18.50 -10.53
N GLY A 5 6.93 -18.84 -9.52
CA GLY A 5 6.44 -19.36 -8.24
C GLY A 5 5.64 -18.32 -7.45
N ALA A 6 6.18 -17.10 -7.31
CA ALA A 6 5.49 -16.00 -6.63
C ALA A 6 4.17 -15.63 -7.34
N LEU A 7 4.19 -15.52 -8.68
CA LEU A 7 2.97 -15.26 -9.45
C LEU A 7 1.94 -16.38 -9.30
N GLN A 8 2.36 -17.65 -9.33
CA GLN A 8 1.47 -18.78 -9.13
C GLN A 8 0.84 -18.75 -7.74
N LYS A 9 1.65 -18.46 -6.70
CA LYS A 9 1.18 -18.31 -5.33
C LYS A 9 0.15 -17.19 -5.19
N LEU A 10 0.43 -16.00 -5.73
CA LEU A 10 -0.52 -14.88 -5.72
C LEU A 10 -1.82 -15.22 -6.44
N ARG A 11 -1.74 -15.84 -7.63
CA ARG A 11 -2.91 -16.24 -8.44
C ARG A 11 -3.72 -17.38 -7.82
N SER A 12 -3.14 -18.14 -6.88
CA SER A 12 -3.86 -19.20 -6.18
C SER A 12 -4.92 -18.66 -5.21
N ASN A 13 -4.84 -17.39 -4.81
CA ASN A 13 -5.86 -16.76 -3.98
C ASN A 13 -7.15 -16.53 -4.80
N PRO A 14 -8.31 -17.05 -4.37
CA PRO A 14 -9.56 -16.98 -5.13
C PRO A 14 -10.11 -15.56 -5.31
N ARG A 15 -9.61 -14.58 -4.55
CA ARG A 15 -9.95 -13.16 -4.71
C ARG A 15 -9.11 -12.47 -5.78
N VAL A 16 -7.97 -13.03 -6.17
CA VAL A 16 -7.08 -12.45 -7.18
C VAL A 16 -7.65 -12.73 -8.57
N ILE A 17 -7.82 -11.65 -9.34
CA ILE A 17 -8.28 -11.68 -10.73
C ILE A 17 -7.07 -11.75 -11.67
N GLY A 18 -6.00 -11.03 -11.32
CA GLY A 18 -4.79 -10.98 -12.11
C GLY A 18 -3.60 -10.60 -11.24
N ALA A 19 -2.44 -11.16 -11.55
CA ALA A 19 -1.17 -10.78 -10.95
C ALA A 19 -0.14 -10.68 -12.08
N TYR A 20 0.62 -9.59 -12.09
CA TYR A 20 1.52 -9.24 -13.20
C TYR A 20 2.83 -8.70 -12.64
N VAL A 21 3.94 -9.03 -13.27
CA VAL A 21 5.22 -8.35 -13.02
C VAL A 21 5.20 -7.01 -13.75
N LEU A 22 5.54 -5.93 -13.04
CA LEU A 22 5.68 -4.61 -13.62
C LEU A 22 7.04 -4.47 -14.31
N ASP A 23 6.99 -4.25 -15.62
CA ASP A 23 8.16 -3.82 -16.37
C ASP A 23 8.64 -2.43 -15.94
N ARG A 24 9.85 -2.05 -16.37
CA ARG A 24 10.46 -0.77 -16.01
C ARG A 24 9.60 0.43 -16.44
N ARG A 25 8.93 0.36 -17.59
CA ARG A 25 8.10 1.46 -18.11
C ARG A 25 6.85 1.65 -17.25
N THR A 26 6.22 0.56 -16.83
CA THR A 26 5.03 0.60 -15.99
C THR A 26 5.37 0.99 -14.56
N ARG A 27 6.52 0.57 -14.01
CA ARG A 27 7.04 1.09 -12.73
C ARG A 27 7.24 2.61 -12.78
N LEU A 28 7.81 3.15 -13.86
CA LEU A 28 7.97 4.61 -14.03
C LEU A 28 6.62 5.33 -14.08
N LYS A 29 5.64 4.79 -14.82
CA LYS A 29 4.29 5.37 -14.87
C LYS A 29 3.59 5.35 -13.51
N LEU A 30 3.75 4.28 -12.75
CA LEU A 30 3.25 4.17 -11.38
C LEU A 30 3.83 5.30 -10.50
N MET A 31 5.16 5.43 -10.46
CA MET A 31 5.82 6.46 -9.65
C MET A 31 5.40 7.89 -10.04
N LEU A 32 5.28 8.16 -11.35
CA LEU A 32 4.81 9.46 -11.84
C LEU A 32 3.34 9.71 -11.49
N GLY A 33 2.49 8.68 -11.56
CA GLY A 33 1.07 8.78 -11.22
C GLY A 33 0.82 9.12 -9.75
N GLU A 34 1.72 8.70 -8.86
CA GLU A 34 1.68 8.97 -7.42
C GLU A 34 2.29 10.32 -7.03
N THR A 35 3.00 10.99 -7.95
CA THR A 35 3.67 12.27 -7.65
C THR A 35 2.67 13.43 -7.70
N GLY A 36 2.71 14.29 -6.67
CA GLY A 36 1.89 15.51 -6.63
C GLY A 36 0.41 15.27 -6.35
N ILE A 37 0.05 14.07 -5.89
CA ILE A 37 -1.31 13.79 -5.42
C ILE A 37 -1.61 14.65 -4.19
N THR A 38 -2.82 15.19 -4.17
CA THR A 38 -3.37 15.90 -3.01
C THR A 38 -4.60 15.16 -2.55
N ALA A 39 -4.68 14.87 -1.26
CA ALA A 39 -5.87 14.26 -0.66
C ALA A 39 -7.02 15.28 -0.57
N SER A 40 -8.21 14.79 -0.27
CA SER A 40 -9.37 15.63 0.01
C SER A 40 -9.05 16.69 1.07
N GLY A 41 -9.48 17.92 0.85
CA GLY A 41 -9.20 19.05 1.75
C GLY A 41 -7.84 19.72 1.52
N GLY A 42 -7.14 19.41 0.43
CA GLY A 42 -5.88 20.10 0.08
C GLY A 42 -4.66 19.61 0.86
N ILE A 43 -4.80 18.50 1.59
CA ILE A 43 -3.71 17.92 2.39
C ILE A 43 -2.76 17.17 1.46
N ALA A 44 -1.46 17.44 1.58
CA ALA A 44 -0.45 16.77 0.78
C ALA A 44 -0.46 15.26 1.02
N TYR A 45 -0.15 14.47 -0.01
CA TYR A 45 -0.08 13.03 0.05
C TYR A 45 1.32 12.55 -0.33
N GLU A 46 1.87 11.61 0.44
CA GLU A 46 3.14 10.96 0.19
C GLU A 46 2.97 9.44 0.25
N ASN A 47 3.45 8.74 -0.78
CA ASN A 47 3.45 7.29 -0.82
C ASN A 47 4.89 6.76 -0.62
N LYS A 48 5.19 6.30 0.60
CA LYS A 48 6.50 5.71 0.93
C LYS A 48 6.73 4.34 0.30
N GLY A 49 5.68 3.70 -0.22
CA GLY A 49 5.80 2.45 -0.96
C GLY A 49 6.57 2.58 -2.29
N LEU A 50 6.70 3.80 -2.82
CA LEU A 50 7.43 4.07 -4.06
C LEU A 50 8.94 3.79 -3.97
N ASP A 51 9.52 3.85 -2.77
CA ASP A 51 10.91 3.50 -2.57
C ASP A 51 11.15 2.01 -2.88
N GLY A 52 10.22 1.15 -2.46
CA GLY A 52 10.24 -0.27 -2.83
C GLY A 52 10.11 -0.47 -4.33
N VAL A 53 9.25 0.30 -5.02
CA VAL A 53 9.07 0.20 -6.48
C VAL A 53 10.36 0.53 -7.24
N ARG A 54 11.13 1.50 -6.72
CA ARG A 54 12.40 1.95 -7.31
C ARG A 54 13.52 0.94 -7.12
N ASN A 55 13.60 0.33 -5.93
CA ASN A 55 14.79 -0.36 -5.48
C ASN A 55 14.69 -1.89 -5.48
N SER A 56 13.48 -2.45 -5.50
CA SER A 56 13.30 -3.90 -5.38
C SER A 56 13.55 -4.63 -6.70
N ASP A 57 14.04 -5.87 -6.58
CA ASP A 57 14.29 -6.74 -7.73
C ASP A 57 13.04 -6.89 -8.61
N VAL A 58 11.92 -7.21 -7.98
CA VAL A 58 10.64 -7.44 -8.66
C VAL A 58 9.52 -6.62 -8.03
N VAL A 59 8.62 -6.14 -8.88
CA VAL A 59 7.41 -5.44 -8.46
C VAL A 59 6.24 -6.10 -9.14
N PHE A 60 5.27 -6.56 -8.34
CA PHE A 60 4.03 -7.13 -8.82
C PHE A 60 2.89 -6.12 -8.71
N CYS A 61 1.98 -6.14 -9.67
CA CYS A 61 0.67 -5.53 -9.58
C CYS A 61 -0.37 -6.64 -9.51
N VAL A 62 -1.12 -6.68 -8.40
CA VAL A 62 -2.15 -7.69 -8.15
C VAL A 62 -3.50 -7.00 -8.13
N PHE A 63 -4.43 -7.48 -8.94
CA PHE A 63 -5.82 -7.05 -8.94
C PHE A 63 -6.67 -8.06 -8.21
N SER A 64 -7.47 -7.60 -7.25
CA SER A 64 -8.30 -8.49 -6.43
C SER A 64 -9.70 -7.93 -6.15
N LYS A 65 -10.64 -8.83 -5.91
CA LYS A 65 -11.94 -8.51 -5.30
C LYS A 65 -11.80 -8.50 -3.78
N GLY A 66 -11.80 -7.31 -3.22
CA GLY A 66 -11.56 -7.12 -1.79
C GLY A 66 -10.10 -7.41 -1.39
N VAL A 67 -9.90 -7.54 -0.08
CA VAL A 67 -8.58 -7.58 0.55
C VAL A 67 -7.96 -8.98 0.43
N ILE A 68 -6.68 -9.05 0.00
CA ILE A 68 -5.91 -10.30 -0.09
C ILE A 68 -4.93 -10.50 1.08
N TYR A 69 -4.68 -9.45 1.85
CA TYR A 69 -3.84 -9.44 3.04
C TYR A 69 -4.35 -8.37 4.02
N GLN A 70 -4.42 -8.69 5.32
CA GLN A 70 -4.86 -7.75 6.34
C GLN A 70 -3.65 -7.25 7.14
N PRO A 71 -3.32 -5.95 7.07
CA PRO A 71 -2.20 -5.41 7.81
C PRO A 71 -2.48 -5.40 9.32
N THR A 72 -1.44 -5.66 10.10
CA THR A 72 -1.44 -5.61 11.57
C THR A 72 -0.90 -4.28 12.12
N GLU A 73 -0.40 -3.43 11.23
CA GLU A 73 0.14 -2.10 11.51
C GLU A 73 -0.59 -1.07 10.64
N PHE A 74 -0.61 0.19 11.07
CA PHE A 74 -1.25 1.25 10.29
C PHE A 74 -0.59 1.37 8.92
N THR A 75 -1.38 1.69 7.90
CA THR A 75 -0.91 1.85 6.52
C THR A 75 -1.01 3.28 6.04
N LEU A 76 -1.76 4.13 6.73
CA LEU A 76 -1.98 5.53 6.42
C LEU A 76 -1.89 6.35 7.70
N ALA A 77 -0.98 7.32 7.75
CA ALA A 77 -0.87 8.26 8.86
C ALA A 77 -1.01 9.71 8.41
N MET A 78 -1.61 10.53 9.25
CA MET A 78 -1.43 11.98 9.23
C MET A 78 -0.15 12.29 10.01
N ALA A 79 0.90 12.73 9.31
CA ALA A 79 2.21 12.96 9.91
C ALA A 79 2.90 14.22 9.36
N ASP A 80 3.87 14.75 10.10
CA ASP A 80 4.75 15.82 9.64
C ASP A 80 6.05 15.28 9.02
N SER A 81 6.94 16.18 8.63
CA SER A 81 8.26 15.90 8.08
C SER A 81 9.23 15.28 9.08
N GLU A 82 9.02 15.46 10.39
CA GLU A 82 9.79 14.80 11.46
C GLU A 82 9.27 13.36 11.73
N GLY A 83 8.15 12.97 11.13
CA GLY A 83 7.52 11.67 11.31
C GLY A 83 6.62 11.58 12.54
N ILE A 84 6.28 12.71 13.16
CA ILE A 84 5.31 12.73 14.25
C ILE A 84 3.94 12.40 13.68
N VAL A 85 3.32 11.35 14.22
CA VAL A 85 1.99 10.88 13.82
C VAL A 85 0.93 11.56 14.67
N TYR A 86 0.07 12.32 14.01
CA TYR A 86 -1.09 13.01 14.58
C TYR A 86 -2.36 12.18 14.51
N GLY A 87 -2.37 11.13 13.69
CA GLY A 87 -3.50 10.22 13.53
C GLY A 87 -3.18 9.17 12.48
N HIS A 88 -3.91 8.06 12.48
CA HIS A 88 -3.68 6.97 11.52
C HIS A 88 -4.91 6.09 11.33
N ASP A 89 -4.89 5.29 10.27
CA ASP A 89 -5.88 4.24 10.07
C ASP A 89 -5.70 3.12 11.10
N VAL A 90 -6.79 2.49 11.51
CA VAL A 90 -6.79 1.35 12.43
C VAL A 90 -7.27 0.11 11.68
N PRO A 91 -6.35 -0.68 11.10
CA PRO A 91 -6.71 -1.94 10.46
C PRO A 91 -7.41 -2.90 11.42
N LYS A 92 -8.27 -3.76 10.86
CA LYS A 92 -9.04 -4.74 11.66
C LYS A 92 -8.18 -5.70 12.48
N MET A 93 -6.98 -6.00 12.01
CA MET A 93 -6.03 -6.91 12.67
C MET A 93 -5.00 -6.18 13.53
N MET A 94 -5.08 -4.84 13.62
CA MET A 94 -4.20 -4.07 14.49
C MET A 94 -4.53 -4.40 15.96
N PRO A 95 -3.55 -4.78 16.78
CA PRO A 95 -3.76 -4.99 18.21
C PRO A 95 -4.21 -3.69 18.88
N ARG A 96 -5.21 -3.76 19.76
CA ARG A 96 -5.76 -2.56 20.40
C ARG A 96 -4.74 -1.84 21.26
N GLU A 97 -3.83 -2.59 21.88
CA GLU A 97 -2.70 -2.08 22.65
C GLU A 97 -1.71 -1.25 21.82
N SER A 98 -1.76 -1.34 20.49
CA SER A 98 -0.96 -0.49 19.60
C SER A 98 -1.59 0.90 19.37
N ILE A 99 -2.83 1.10 19.81
CA ILE A 99 -3.56 2.36 19.69
C ILE A 99 -3.40 3.14 20.99
N ARG A 100 -3.00 4.41 20.93
CA ARG A 100 -2.89 5.24 22.14
C ARG A 100 -4.27 5.52 22.74
N ASP A 101 -4.35 5.47 24.08
CA ASP A 101 -5.60 5.58 24.84
C ASP A 101 -6.35 6.91 24.67
N ASN A 102 -5.64 7.98 24.32
CA ASN A 102 -6.18 9.34 24.20
C ASN A 102 -6.63 9.72 22.79
N GLY A 103 -6.67 8.75 21.87
CA GLY A 103 -7.11 9.01 20.51
C GLY A 103 -8.63 9.23 20.38
N VAL A 104 -9.01 10.10 19.46
CA VAL A 104 -10.39 10.40 19.09
C VAL A 104 -10.68 9.82 17.71
N TRP A 105 -11.72 9.00 17.62
CA TRP A 105 -12.17 8.41 16.36
C TRP A 105 -12.88 9.46 15.50
N ILE A 106 -12.40 9.64 14.27
CA ILE A 106 -13.00 10.55 13.28
C ILE A 106 -13.83 9.77 12.25
N THR A 107 -13.45 8.51 11.99
CA THR A 107 -14.21 7.51 11.23
C THR A 107 -14.18 6.17 11.98
N ASP A 108 -14.86 5.16 11.46
CA ASP A 108 -14.85 3.80 12.04
C ASP A 108 -13.44 3.15 12.05
N ASP A 109 -12.52 3.68 11.24
CA ASP A 109 -11.21 3.12 10.97
C ASP A 109 -10.09 4.16 11.00
N PHE A 110 -10.30 5.37 11.53
CA PHE A 110 -9.27 6.41 11.62
C PHE A 110 -9.34 7.16 12.95
N ILE A 111 -8.19 7.23 13.61
CA ILE A 111 -8.01 7.85 14.93
C ILE A 111 -7.06 9.05 14.84
N VAL A 112 -7.32 10.09 15.64
CA VAL A 112 -6.48 11.31 15.74
C VAL A 112 -6.11 11.56 17.21
N TYR A 113 -4.90 12.06 17.45
CA TYR A 113 -4.34 12.34 18.77
C TYR A 113 -4.34 13.86 19.04
N PRO A 114 -5.37 14.39 19.74
CA PRO A 114 -5.57 15.84 19.89
C PRO A 114 -4.56 16.53 20.82
N ASP A 115 -3.85 15.75 21.63
CA ASP A 115 -2.78 16.21 22.52
C ASP A 115 -1.49 16.57 21.78
N ILE A 116 -1.36 16.16 20.52
CA ILE A 116 -0.21 16.43 19.67
C ILE A 116 -0.55 17.60 18.75
N LEU A 117 -0.04 18.79 19.08
CA LEU A 117 -0.26 19.99 18.25
C LEU A 117 0.70 20.01 17.06
N PRO A 118 0.20 20.12 15.81
CA PRO A 118 1.05 20.22 14.64
C PRO A 118 1.88 21.51 14.66
N LYS A 119 3.19 21.37 14.45
CA LYS A 119 4.09 22.53 14.25
C LYS A 119 4.09 23.02 12.80
N GLU A 120 3.63 22.17 11.89
CA GLU A 120 3.48 22.44 10.47
C GLU A 120 2.20 21.79 9.94
N GLN A 121 1.87 22.06 8.69
CA GLN A 121 0.72 21.42 8.05
C GLN A 121 1.03 19.93 7.84
N PRO A 122 0.27 19.02 8.46
CA PRO A 122 0.51 17.60 8.29
C PRO A 122 0.17 17.15 6.87
N LYS A 123 0.72 16.01 6.48
CA LYS A 123 0.46 15.30 5.23
C LYS A 123 -0.09 13.91 5.52
N PHE A 124 -0.82 13.35 4.56
CA PHE A 124 -1.13 11.93 4.57
C PHE A 124 0.05 11.14 4.02
N VAL A 125 0.55 10.20 4.80
CA VAL A 125 1.67 9.33 4.45
C VAL A 125 1.15 7.90 4.36
N LEU A 126 1.18 7.33 3.17
CA LEU A 126 0.93 5.91 2.96
C LEU A 126 2.23 5.13 3.18
N TYR A 127 2.19 4.17 4.11
CA TYR A 127 3.28 3.28 4.45
C TYR A 127 3.10 1.93 3.74
N PRO A 128 4.17 1.37 3.15
CA PRO A 128 4.14 -0.03 2.76
C PRO A 128 4.08 -0.90 4.02
N HIS A 129 3.34 -2.00 3.96
CA HIS A 129 3.26 -2.99 5.03
C HIS A 129 3.97 -4.27 4.63
N PHE A 130 4.45 -5.01 5.62
CA PHE A 130 5.00 -6.35 5.40
C PHE A 130 3.99 -7.27 4.73
N PHE A 131 4.44 -8.08 3.78
CA PHE A 131 3.57 -8.95 2.99
C PHE A 131 4.14 -10.37 2.95
N ASP A 132 3.47 -11.31 3.62
CA ASP A 132 3.97 -12.67 3.88
C ASP A 132 3.30 -13.77 3.03
N VAL A 133 2.44 -13.39 2.08
CA VAL A 133 1.76 -14.35 1.20
C VAL A 133 2.75 -15.05 0.25
N ILE A 134 3.84 -14.38 -0.09
CA ILE A 134 4.99 -14.93 -0.84
C ILE A 134 6.25 -14.83 0.03
N GLY A 135 7.12 -15.82 -0.05
CA GLY A 135 8.32 -15.86 0.80
C GLY A 135 9.40 -16.82 0.28
N PRO A 136 10.23 -17.38 1.18
CA PRO A 136 11.39 -18.17 0.78
C PRO A 136 11.05 -19.39 -0.09
N ALA A 137 9.87 -19.99 0.11
CA ALA A 137 9.39 -21.12 -0.70
C ALA A 137 9.19 -20.73 -2.19
N GLU A 138 8.89 -19.47 -2.45
CA GLU A 138 8.76 -18.88 -3.79
C GLU A 138 10.04 -18.16 -4.26
N GLY A 139 11.14 -18.30 -3.50
CA GLY A 139 12.42 -17.64 -3.81
C GLY A 139 12.49 -16.16 -3.42
N ILE A 140 11.57 -15.69 -2.56
CA ILE A 140 11.48 -14.30 -2.11
C ILE A 140 12.07 -14.17 -0.70
N LYS A 141 12.97 -13.21 -0.51
CA LYS A 141 13.59 -12.88 0.78
C LYS A 141 12.69 -11.96 1.61
N THR A 142 12.22 -10.90 0.98
CA THR A 142 11.43 -9.83 1.59
C THR A 142 10.37 -9.38 0.60
N ALA A 143 9.17 -9.09 1.12
CA ALA A 143 8.10 -8.47 0.35
C ALA A 143 7.35 -7.45 1.20
N ALA A 144 6.97 -6.36 0.56
CA ALA A 144 6.12 -5.32 1.13
C ALA A 144 5.03 -4.95 0.14
N ALA A 145 3.89 -4.48 0.64
CA ALA A 145 2.75 -4.14 -0.19
C ALA A 145 2.13 -2.81 0.18
N PHE A 146 1.48 -2.17 -0.80
CA PHE A 146 0.67 -0.99 -0.60
C PHE A 146 -0.42 -0.90 -1.68
N ASN A 147 -1.48 -0.16 -1.41
CA ASN A 147 -2.49 0.16 -2.41
C ASN A 147 -2.18 1.55 -2.98
N PRO A 148 -2.05 1.71 -4.31
CA PRO A 148 -1.77 3.00 -4.91
C PRO A 148 -3.00 3.91 -4.82
N ALA A 149 -2.82 5.20 -5.09
CA ALA A 149 -3.93 6.13 -5.14
C ALA A 149 -4.96 5.74 -6.22
N MET A 150 -6.20 6.18 -6.06
CA MET A 150 -7.31 5.82 -6.96
C MET A 150 -7.03 6.14 -8.44
N THR A 151 -6.38 7.27 -8.73
CA THR A 151 -5.98 7.66 -10.09
C THR A 151 -5.00 6.68 -10.70
N THR A 152 -4.00 6.26 -9.93
CA THR A 152 -3.00 5.27 -10.33
C THR A 152 -3.60 3.87 -10.46
N ASP A 153 -4.51 3.49 -9.56
CA ASP A 153 -5.27 2.23 -9.64
C ASP A 153 -6.07 2.14 -10.95
N VAL A 154 -6.77 3.20 -11.33
CA VAL A 154 -7.48 3.28 -12.63
C VAL A 154 -6.51 3.16 -13.80
N MET A 155 -5.36 3.86 -13.75
CA MET A 155 -4.33 3.77 -14.78
C MET A 155 -3.81 2.34 -14.97
N LEU A 156 -3.55 1.63 -13.86
CA LEU A 156 -3.09 0.24 -13.90
C LEU A 156 -4.16 -0.70 -14.48
N LYS A 157 -5.43 -0.53 -14.08
CA LYS A 157 -6.54 -1.31 -14.64
C LYS A 157 -6.65 -1.16 -16.14
N VAL A 158 -6.58 0.07 -16.65
CA VAL A 158 -6.57 0.35 -18.10
C VAL A 158 -5.37 -0.31 -18.77
N HIS A 159 -4.18 -0.21 -18.16
CA HIS A 159 -2.97 -0.80 -18.71
C HIS A 159 -3.04 -2.32 -18.86
N PHE A 160 -3.65 -3.02 -17.90
CA PHE A 160 -3.77 -4.48 -17.87
C PHE A 160 -5.10 -5.02 -18.42
N GLY A 161 -6.00 -4.16 -18.90
CA GLY A 161 -7.32 -4.56 -19.41
C GLY A 161 -8.24 -5.14 -18.34
N ILE A 162 -8.13 -4.67 -17.09
CA ILE A 162 -8.94 -5.14 -15.96
C ILE A 162 -10.21 -4.30 -15.87
N GLU A 163 -11.34 -4.98 -16.05
CA GLU A 163 -12.68 -4.39 -15.94
C GLU A 163 -13.42 -4.93 -14.72
N GLY A 164 -14.25 -4.08 -14.11
CA GLY A 164 -15.15 -4.48 -13.04
C GLY A 164 -15.20 -3.49 -11.88
N LYS A 165 -16.37 -3.41 -11.25
CA LYS A 165 -16.58 -2.67 -10.01
C LYS A 165 -16.01 -3.49 -8.84
N ASN A 166 -15.53 -2.80 -7.80
CA ASN A 166 -15.00 -3.42 -6.58
C ASN A 166 -13.72 -4.26 -6.78
N ILE A 167 -12.91 -3.89 -7.76
CA ILE A 167 -11.56 -4.42 -7.95
C ILE A 167 -10.57 -3.34 -7.49
N SER A 168 -9.53 -3.71 -6.76
CA SER A 168 -8.42 -2.83 -6.40
C SER A 168 -7.11 -3.42 -6.85
N SER A 169 -6.15 -2.56 -7.19
CA SER A 169 -4.75 -2.92 -7.35
C SER A 169 -4.01 -2.85 -6.01
N THR A 170 -3.15 -3.81 -5.78
CA THR A 170 -2.14 -3.83 -4.72
C THR A 170 -0.78 -3.99 -5.39
N ILE A 171 0.13 -3.09 -5.06
CA ILE A 171 1.52 -3.14 -5.50
C ILE A 171 2.31 -3.92 -4.45
N ILE A 172 3.07 -4.91 -4.90
CA ILE A 172 3.93 -5.73 -4.04
C ILE A 172 5.35 -5.59 -4.54
N THR A 173 6.24 -5.10 -3.69
CA THR A 173 7.67 -4.95 -3.98
C THR A 173 8.41 -6.07 -3.28
N ALA A 174 9.28 -6.79 -3.98
CA ALA A 174 9.95 -7.95 -3.40
C ALA A 174 11.39 -8.13 -3.91
N ASP A 175 12.22 -8.69 -3.05
CA ASP A 175 13.62 -9.02 -3.32
C ASP A 175 13.83 -10.53 -3.31
N TYR A 176 14.67 -11.02 -4.21
CA TYR A 176 14.96 -12.46 -4.29
C TYR A 176 15.91 -12.94 -3.19
N LEU A 177 15.85 -14.25 -2.92
CA LEU A 177 16.93 -14.99 -2.26
C LEU A 177 18.17 -15.09 -3.15
#